data_AF-A0A150ME63-F1
#
_entry.id   AF-A0A150ME63-F1
#
_cell.length_a   1.000
_cell.length_b   1.000
_cell.length_c   1.000
_cell.angle_alpha   90.00
_cell.angle_beta   90.00
_cell.angle_gamma   90.00
#
_symmetry.space_group_name_H-M   'P 1'
#
loop_
_entity.id
_entity.type
_entity.pdbx_description
1 polymer ?
#
loop_
_entity_poly.entity_id
_entity_poly.type
_entity_poly.pdbx_seq_one_letter_code
_entity_poly.pdbx_strand_id
1 'polypeptide(L)'
;MNTPHFAPISLIHQLGAVGGFLLQLVLLAFVYYVVTVIEKRRHGKLISAKIENKNGWKAIYKGPWSLLVGALLLAVMNALVLMINGKPWGITSAFALWGAKFVQLFGVDPTEWAYWQDPAKLKALKSPLYQDTTTVMDISLMFGALLAAAFAGRYAKPIQWKRPSRMTIGALIGGLMMGYGTRLAFGCNIGAYFSGIASFSVHGWIWFVFAFLGSIIGVKLRPYCAYKN
;
A
#
# COMPACT_ATOMS: atom_id res chain seq x y z
N MET A 1 -22.48 -5.84 -1.06
CA MET A 1 -22.30 -7.30 -0.93
C MET A 1 -22.81 -7.71 0.44
N ASN A 2 -23.96 -8.39 0.50
CA ASN A 2 -24.50 -8.98 1.73
C ASN A 2 -23.83 -10.34 1.96
N THR A 3 -22.52 -10.34 2.11
CA THR A 3 -21.78 -11.52 2.60
C THR A 3 -21.76 -11.45 4.12
N PRO A 4 -21.83 -12.59 4.84
CA PRO A 4 -21.68 -12.60 6.29
C PRO A 4 -20.34 -11.96 6.64
N HIS A 5 -20.40 -10.82 7.32
CA HIS A 5 -19.23 -10.06 7.75
C HIS A 5 -19.44 -9.67 9.20
N PHE A 6 -18.36 -9.67 9.96
CA PHE A 6 -18.39 -9.13 11.31
C PHE A 6 -18.52 -7.62 11.25
N ALA A 7 -19.20 -7.04 12.26
CA ALA A 7 -19.21 -5.60 12.45
C ALA A 7 -17.76 -5.08 12.63
N PRO A 8 -17.46 -3.83 12.22
CA PRO A 8 -16.14 -3.25 12.42
C PRO A 8 -15.74 -3.25 13.90
N ILE A 9 -14.68 -3.97 14.25
CA ILE A 9 -14.16 -4.02 15.63
C ILE A 9 -13.05 -2.96 15.78
N SER A 10 -13.35 -1.91 16.53
CA SER A 10 -12.36 -0.91 16.96
C SER A 10 -11.93 -1.17 18.40
N LEU A 11 -10.62 -1.26 18.63
CA LEU A 11 -10.05 -1.49 19.96
C LEU A 11 -10.31 -0.31 20.91
N ILE A 12 -10.42 0.92 20.38
CA ILE A 12 -10.77 2.10 21.19
C ILE A 12 -12.17 1.98 21.76
N HIS A 13 -13.14 1.51 20.96
CA HIS A 13 -14.53 1.41 21.41
C HIS A 13 -14.71 0.33 22.49
N GLN A 14 -13.84 -0.70 22.51
CA GLN A 14 -13.91 -1.79 23.49
C GLN A 14 -13.09 -1.54 24.75
N LEU A 15 -11.91 -0.91 24.62
CA LEU A 15 -10.92 -0.77 25.71
C LEU A 15 -10.72 0.68 26.16
N GLY A 16 -11.42 1.64 25.55
CA GLY A 16 -11.17 3.07 25.71
C GLY A 16 -9.91 3.53 24.96
N ALA A 17 -9.73 4.85 24.86
CA ALA A 17 -8.62 5.45 24.12
C ALA A 17 -7.25 5.02 24.67
N VAL A 18 -7.10 5.01 26.00
CA VAL A 18 -5.85 4.62 26.68
C VAL A 18 -5.58 3.12 26.52
N GLY A 19 -6.60 2.27 26.72
CA GLY A 19 -6.47 0.82 26.58
C GLY A 19 -6.15 0.40 25.15
N GLY A 20 -6.82 0.99 24.16
CA GLY A 20 -6.54 0.78 22.74
C GLY A 20 -5.10 1.21 22.37
N PHE A 21 -4.65 2.35 22.88
CA PHE A 21 -3.28 2.83 22.67
C PHE A 21 -2.21 1.93 23.29
N LEU A 22 -2.39 1.52 24.54
CA LEU A 22 -1.45 0.60 25.21
C LEU A 22 -1.40 -0.76 24.50
N LEU A 23 -2.55 -1.33 24.13
CA LEU A 23 -2.60 -2.58 23.39
C LEU A 23 -1.87 -2.45 22.04
N GLN A 24 -2.06 -1.33 21.34
CA GLN A 24 -1.38 -1.05 20.09
C GLN A 24 0.15 -1.00 20.26
N LEU A 25 0.65 -0.36 21.31
CA LEU A 25 2.08 -0.36 21.64
C LEU A 25 2.60 -1.76 21.98
N VAL A 26 1.83 -2.55 22.74
CA VAL A 26 2.20 -3.94 23.06
C VAL A 26 2.29 -4.80 21.81
N LEU A 27 1.33 -4.68 20.88
CA LEU A 27 1.35 -5.42 19.62
C LEU A 27 2.54 -5.02 18.74
N LEU A 28 2.86 -3.72 18.65
CA LEU A 28 4.05 -3.25 17.92
C LEU A 28 5.36 -3.73 18.56
N ALA A 29 5.46 -3.67 19.88
CA ALA A 29 6.61 -4.19 20.63
C ALA A 29 6.76 -5.70 20.44
N PHE A 30 5.65 -6.43 20.41
CA PHE A 30 5.64 -7.87 20.13
C PHE A 30 6.15 -8.18 18.72
N VAL A 31 5.67 -7.47 17.69
CA VAL A 31 6.17 -7.64 16.32
C VAL A 31 7.66 -7.32 16.24
N TYR A 32 8.11 -6.22 16.85
CA TYR A 32 9.52 -5.86 16.91
C TYR A 32 10.36 -6.96 17.58
N TYR A 33 9.90 -7.48 18.71
CA TYR A 33 10.56 -8.56 19.42
C TYR A 33 10.66 -9.83 18.58
N VAL A 34 9.56 -10.27 17.96
CA VAL A 34 9.55 -11.46 17.10
C VAL A 34 10.50 -11.30 15.91
N VAL A 35 10.46 -10.15 15.22
CA VAL A 35 11.35 -9.89 14.08
C VAL A 35 12.82 -9.88 14.52
N THR A 36 13.16 -9.21 15.62
CA THR A 36 14.54 -9.15 16.11
C THR A 36 15.07 -10.51 16.56
N VAL A 37 14.24 -11.36 17.18
CA VAL A 37 14.61 -12.74 17.53
C VAL A 37 14.85 -13.57 16.29
N ILE A 38 13.94 -13.52 15.29
CA ILE A 38 14.09 -14.26 14.04
C ILE A 38 15.36 -13.81 13.29
N GLU A 39 15.61 -12.50 13.22
CA GLU A 39 16.76 -11.94 12.53
C GLU A 39 18.07 -12.34 13.21
N LYS A 40 18.17 -12.19 14.54
CA LYS A 40 19.35 -12.64 15.30
C LYS A 40 19.58 -14.14 15.16
N ARG A 41 18.52 -14.96 15.13
CA ARG A 41 18.65 -16.42 14.89
C ARG A 41 19.17 -16.75 13.49
N ARG A 42 18.79 -15.97 12.47
CA ARG A 42 19.20 -16.23 11.08
C ARG A 42 20.57 -15.66 10.72
N HIS A 43 20.93 -14.51 11.28
CA HIS A 43 22.12 -13.76 10.85
C HIS A 43 23.13 -13.51 11.97
N GLY A 44 22.86 -13.95 13.20
CA GLY A 44 23.71 -13.73 14.38
C GLY A 44 23.73 -12.29 14.91
N LYS A 45 23.32 -11.32 14.10
CA LYS A 45 23.23 -9.88 14.43
C LYS A 45 22.06 -9.23 13.71
N LEU A 46 21.63 -8.07 14.22
CA LEU A 46 20.65 -7.22 13.52
C LEU A 46 21.33 -6.58 12.30
N ILE A 47 20.76 -6.80 11.12
CA ILE A 47 21.24 -6.20 9.87
C ILE A 47 20.59 -4.82 9.77
N SER A 48 21.33 -3.80 10.21
CA SER A 48 20.93 -2.42 9.97
C SER A 48 21.34 -2.00 8.55
N ALA A 49 20.38 -1.61 7.73
CA ALA A 49 20.66 -0.90 6.48
C ALA A 49 21.22 0.49 6.85
N LYS A 50 22.54 0.65 6.82
CA LYS A 50 23.18 1.94 7.10
C LYS A 50 22.85 2.92 5.98
N ILE A 51 21.86 3.78 6.20
CA ILE A 51 21.52 4.88 5.30
C ILE A 51 22.54 5.99 5.52
N GLU A 52 23.70 5.91 4.88
CA GLU A 52 24.69 6.99 4.91
C GLU A 52 24.28 8.12 3.96
N ASN A 53 23.99 9.28 4.55
CA ASN A 53 23.77 10.49 3.78
C ASN A 53 25.11 11.16 3.44
N LYS A 54 25.64 10.89 2.25
CA LYS A 54 26.87 11.51 1.73
C LYS A 54 26.62 12.88 1.06
N ASN A 55 25.37 13.35 1.00
CA ASN A 55 24.94 14.49 0.19
C ASN A 55 24.81 15.80 0.99
N GLY A 56 25.02 15.81 2.30
CA GLY A 56 24.88 17.01 3.14
C GLY A 56 23.50 17.68 2.97
N TRP A 57 23.46 19.00 2.78
CA TRP A 57 22.24 19.75 2.47
C TRP A 57 21.54 19.31 1.18
N LYS A 58 22.30 18.76 0.20
CA LYS A 58 21.72 18.25 -1.05
C LYS A 58 20.83 17.03 -0.83
N ALA A 59 20.91 16.39 0.34
CA ALA A 59 20.05 15.28 0.70
C ALA A 59 18.57 15.64 0.77
N ILE A 60 18.24 16.91 0.99
CA ILE A 60 16.85 17.39 0.97
C ILE A 60 16.19 17.03 -0.36
N TYR A 61 16.88 17.20 -1.49
CA TYR A 61 16.33 16.88 -2.81
C TYR A 61 16.91 15.61 -3.45
N LYS A 62 18.13 15.19 -3.11
CA LYS A 62 18.76 13.96 -3.67
C LYS A 62 18.55 12.70 -2.84
N GLY A 63 18.16 12.85 -1.57
CA GLY A 63 18.14 11.75 -0.61
C GLY A 63 19.54 11.18 -0.31
N PRO A 64 19.63 10.00 0.33
CA PRO A 64 18.52 9.25 0.93
C PRO A 64 18.05 9.89 2.25
N TRP A 65 16.74 9.98 2.45
CA TRP A 65 16.16 10.41 3.73
C TRP A 65 16.19 9.27 4.74
N SER A 66 16.22 9.60 6.04
CA SER A 66 16.10 8.59 7.09
C SER A 66 14.69 7.96 7.07
N LEU A 67 14.60 6.70 7.50
CA LEU A 67 13.31 6.01 7.59
C LEU A 67 12.30 6.74 8.49
N LEU A 68 12.80 7.40 9.54
CA LEU A 68 11.97 8.16 10.47
C LEU A 68 11.34 9.39 9.80
N VAL A 69 12.11 10.14 9.00
CA VAL A 69 11.57 11.27 8.22
C VAL A 69 10.50 10.79 7.25
N GLY A 70 10.76 9.68 6.54
CA GLY A 70 9.77 9.07 5.65
C GLY A 70 8.48 8.65 6.39
N ALA A 71 8.61 8.01 7.54
CA ALA A 71 7.47 7.60 8.36
C ALA A 71 6.64 8.77 8.88
N LEU A 72 7.30 9.83 9.38
CA LEU A 72 6.62 11.04 9.86
C LEU A 72 5.88 11.76 8.73
N LEU A 73 6.51 11.91 7.56
CA LEU A 73 5.86 12.55 6.41
C LEU A 73 4.65 11.76 5.91
N LEU A 74 4.75 10.42 5.86
CA LEU A 74 3.61 9.57 5.52
C LEU A 74 2.47 9.69 6.55
N ALA A 75 2.79 9.76 7.84
CA ALA A 75 1.80 9.95 8.90
C ALA A 75 1.09 11.30 8.78
N VAL A 76 1.83 12.38 8.60
CA VAL A 76 1.27 13.73 8.40
C VAL A 76 0.41 13.79 7.14
N MET A 77 0.90 13.25 6.02
CA MET A 77 0.14 13.21 4.77
C MET A 77 -1.16 12.42 4.91
N ASN A 78 -1.12 11.26 5.58
CA ASN A 78 -2.33 10.48 5.81
C ASN A 78 -3.34 11.20 6.72
N ALA A 79 -2.87 11.90 7.75
CA ALA A 79 -3.73 12.73 8.60
C ALA A 79 -4.39 13.86 7.79
N LEU A 80 -3.64 14.53 6.92
CA LEU A 80 -4.17 15.57 6.02
C LEU A 80 -5.20 15.01 5.03
N VAL A 81 -4.92 13.85 4.43
CA VAL A 81 -5.85 13.16 3.54
C VAL A 81 -7.15 12.82 4.28
N LEU A 82 -7.06 12.32 5.51
CA LEU A 82 -8.22 12.01 6.34
C LEU A 82 -9.02 13.28 6.68
N MET A 83 -8.35 14.38 7.04
CA MET A 83 -9.00 15.66 7.35
C MET A 83 -9.72 16.27 6.14
N ILE A 84 -9.11 16.20 4.95
CA ILE A 84 -9.65 16.83 3.73
C ILE A 84 -10.71 15.95 3.08
N ASN A 85 -10.48 14.64 2.98
CA ASN A 85 -11.37 13.73 2.24
C ASN A 85 -12.39 13.00 3.12
N GLY A 86 -12.28 13.11 4.45
CA GLY A 86 -13.15 12.38 5.40
C GLY A 86 -12.97 10.86 5.38
N LYS A 87 -12.00 10.34 4.63
CA LYS A 87 -11.66 8.92 4.51
C LYS A 87 -10.16 8.72 4.48
N PRO A 88 -9.64 7.58 4.95
CA PRO A 88 -8.21 7.31 4.93
C PRO A 88 -7.65 7.20 3.51
N TRP A 89 -6.32 7.33 3.39
CA TRP A 89 -5.65 7.24 2.10
C TRP A 89 -5.85 5.85 1.46
N GLY A 90 -6.54 5.83 0.32
CA GLY A 90 -6.69 4.68 -0.56
C GLY A 90 -6.09 4.93 -1.94
N ILE A 91 -5.64 3.84 -2.58
CA ILE A 91 -5.13 3.84 -3.96
C ILE A 91 -6.06 3.03 -4.85
N THR A 92 -6.51 1.87 -4.38
CA THR A 92 -7.03 0.85 -5.29
C THR A 92 -8.34 1.21 -5.97
N SER A 93 -9.20 2.04 -5.37
CA SER A 93 -10.46 2.46 -6.01
C SER A 93 -10.25 3.13 -7.38
N ALA A 94 -9.16 3.89 -7.56
CA ALA A 94 -8.84 4.53 -8.85
C ALA A 94 -8.61 3.49 -9.95
N PHE A 95 -7.85 2.42 -9.68
CA PHE A 95 -7.61 1.36 -10.67
C PHE A 95 -8.89 0.63 -11.10
N ALA A 96 -9.85 0.45 -10.20
CA ALA A 96 -11.15 -0.10 -10.60
C ALA A 96 -11.91 0.88 -11.51
N LEU A 97 -11.89 2.17 -11.19
CA LEU A 97 -12.52 3.20 -12.01
C LEU A 97 -11.90 3.28 -13.41
N TRP A 98 -10.57 3.24 -13.50
CA TRP A 98 -9.85 3.27 -14.78
C TRP A 98 -10.16 2.00 -15.59
N GLY A 99 -10.16 0.83 -14.96
CA GLY A 99 -10.54 -0.42 -15.60
C GLY A 99 -11.99 -0.41 -16.12
N ALA A 100 -12.93 0.10 -15.32
CA ALA A 100 -14.33 0.22 -15.72
C ALA A 100 -14.52 1.18 -16.91
N LYS A 101 -13.89 2.36 -16.86
CA LYS A 101 -13.92 3.29 -17.99
C LYS A 101 -13.20 2.75 -19.22
N PHE A 102 -12.13 1.97 -19.05
CA PHE A 102 -11.43 1.33 -20.16
C PHE A 102 -12.33 0.34 -20.89
N VAL A 103 -13.07 -0.52 -20.18
CA VAL A 103 -14.00 -1.46 -20.84
C VAL A 103 -15.23 -0.76 -21.43
N GLN A 104 -15.64 0.40 -20.89
CA GLN A 104 -16.68 1.24 -21.50
C GLN A 104 -16.29 1.73 -22.90
N LEU A 105 -15.00 1.96 -23.16
CA LEU A 105 -14.52 2.32 -24.51
C LEU A 105 -14.77 1.20 -25.54
N PHE A 106 -14.92 -0.05 -25.08
CA PHE A 106 -15.22 -1.21 -25.92
C PHE A 106 -16.71 -1.59 -25.91
N GLY A 107 -17.58 -0.70 -25.40
CA GLY A 107 -19.04 -0.89 -25.41
C GLY A 107 -19.58 -1.78 -24.29
N VAL A 108 -18.76 -2.18 -23.30
CA VAL A 108 -19.23 -2.92 -22.12
C VAL A 108 -19.76 -1.93 -21.08
N ASP A 109 -20.95 -2.15 -20.54
CA ASP A 109 -21.51 -1.32 -19.47
C ASP A 109 -21.22 -1.91 -18.06
N PRO A 110 -20.33 -1.28 -17.25
CA PRO A 110 -20.03 -1.73 -15.89
C PRO A 110 -21.06 -1.25 -14.87
N THR A 111 -21.99 -0.36 -15.22
CA THR A 111 -22.91 0.26 -14.25
C THR A 111 -23.81 -0.78 -13.57
N GLU A 112 -24.09 -1.89 -14.25
CA GLU A 112 -24.90 -2.98 -13.73
C GLU A 112 -24.12 -3.90 -12.76
N TRP A 113 -22.78 -3.86 -12.77
CA TRP A 113 -21.99 -4.78 -11.94
C TRP A 113 -22.18 -4.48 -10.45
N ALA A 114 -22.24 -5.54 -9.64
CA ALA A 114 -22.48 -5.44 -8.19
C ALA A 114 -21.53 -4.49 -7.44
N TYR A 115 -20.32 -4.26 -7.95
CA TYR A 115 -19.37 -3.31 -7.36
C TYR A 115 -19.79 -1.84 -7.55
N TRP A 116 -20.43 -1.51 -8.68
CA TRP A 116 -20.82 -0.16 -9.06
C TRP A 116 -22.24 0.22 -8.61
N GLN A 117 -22.99 -0.71 -8.03
CA GLN A 117 -24.34 -0.47 -7.47
C GLN A 117 -24.36 0.45 -6.24
N ASP A 118 -23.21 0.68 -5.60
CA ASP A 118 -23.07 1.68 -4.55
C ASP A 118 -23.21 3.10 -5.15
N PRO A 119 -24.15 3.93 -4.67
CA PRO A 119 -24.38 5.26 -5.23
C PRO A 119 -23.13 6.14 -5.31
N ALA A 120 -22.24 6.04 -4.32
CA ALA A 120 -20.99 6.82 -4.31
C ALA A 120 -20.02 6.38 -5.42
N LYS A 121 -19.95 5.06 -5.67
CA LYS A 121 -19.10 4.50 -6.73
C LYS A 121 -19.70 4.71 -8.11
N LEU A 122 -21.02 4.60 -8.23
CA LEU A 122 -21.73 4.90 -9.49
C LEU A 122 -21.53 6.36 -9.90
N LYS A 123 -21.61 7.29 -8.93
CA LYS A 123 -21.30 8.70 -9.16
C LYS A 123 -19.87 8.88 -9.68
N ALA A 124 -18.90 8.22 -9.07
CA ALA A 124 -17.51 8.27 -9.54
C ALA A 124 -17.34 7.69 -10.96
N LEU A 125 -18.08 6.63 -11.31
CA LEU A 125 -18.06 6.05 -12.66
C LEU A 125 -18.62 7.00 -13.72
N LYS A 126 -19.70 7.73 -13.40
CA LYS A 126 -20.32 8.71 -14.31
C LYS A 126 -19.54 10.02 -14.41
N SER A 127 -18.83 10.41 -13.36
CA SER A 127 -18.01 11.62 -13.34
C SER A 127 -16.73 11.48 -14.19
N PRO A 128 -16.16 12.60 -14.68
CA PRO A 128 -14.81 12.64 -15.23
C PRO A 128 -13.74 12.20 -14.22
N LEU A 129 -12.64 11.62 -14.72
CA LEU A 129 -11.56 11.07 -13.89
C LEU A 129 -10.90 12.08 -12.95
N TYR A 130 -10.79 13.35 -13.37
CA TYR A 130 -10.17 14.40 -12.55
C TYR A 130 -11.02 14.79 -11.32
N GLN A 131 -12.30 14.41 -11.27
CA GLN A 131 -13.16 14.66 -10.12
C GLN A 131 -13.02 13.57 -9.04
N ASP A 132 -12.45 12.41 -9.38
CA ASP A 132 -12.16 11.38 -8.39
C ASP A 132 -10.86 11.72 -7.64
N THR A 133 -11.00 11.99 -6.34
CA THR A 133 -9.87 12.33 -5.47
C THR A 133 -8.79 11.25 -5.46
N THR A 134 -9.20 9.97 -5.51
CA THR A 134 -8.25 8.83 -5.55
C THR A 134 -7.39 8.88 -6.80
N THR A 135 -8.01 9.10 -7.97
CA THR A 135 -7.34 9.21 -9.26
C THR A 135 -6.33 10.35 -9.27
N VAL A 136 -6.70 11.53 -8.78
CA VAL A 136 -5.78 12.68 -8.71
C VAL A 136 -4.61 12.36 -7.79
N MET A 137 -4.87 11.79 -6.60
CA MET A 137 -3.81 11.39 -5.66
C MET A 137 -2.84 10.37 -6.27
N ASP A 138 -3.34 9.36 -6.98
CA ASP A 138 -2.51 8.33 -7.61
C ASP A 138 -1.64 8.91 -8.73
N ILE A 139 -2.20 9.79 -9.57
CA ILE A 139 -1.44 10.50 -10.61
C ILE A 139 -0.36 11.39 -9.98
N SER A 140 -0.71 12.14 -8.94
CA SER A 140 0.25 12.98 -8.21
C SER A 140 1.35 12.15 -7.55
N LEU A 141 1.02 10.97 -7.00
CA LEU A 141 1.98 10.05 -6.41
C LEU A 141 2.95 9.51 -7.48
N MET A 142 2.43 9.08 -8.63
CA MET A 142 3.26 8.61 -9.76
C MET A 142 4.20 9.70 -10.26
N PHE A 143 3.68 10.93 -10.46
CA PHE A 143 4.48 12.07 -10.89
C PHE A 143 5.53 12.48 -9.84
N GLY A 144 5.15 12.55 -8.56
CA GLY A 144 6.06 12.86 -7.47
C GLY A 144 7.18 11.83 -7.31
N ALA A 145 6.86 10.55 -7.43
CA ALA A 145 7.86 9.47 -7.44
C ALA A 145 8.82 9.59 -8.63
N LEU A 146 8.30 9.94 -9.82
CA LEU A 146 9.11 10.17 -11.01
C LEU A 146 10.08 11.33 -10.80
N LEU A 147 9.58 12.46 -10.28
CA LEU A 147 10.36 13.67 -10.00
C LEU A 147 11.43 13.44 -8.93
N ALA A 148 11.08 12.74 -7.84
CA ALA A 148 12.02 12.38 -6.79
C ALA A 148 13.16 11.48 -7.30
N ALA A 149 12.84 10.51 -8.17
CA ALA A 149 13.85 9.69 -8.83
C ALA A 149 14.76 10.50 -9.78
N ALA A 150 14.24 11.57 -10.39
CA ALA A 150 15.01 12.49 -11.24
C ALA A 150 16.03 13.27 -10.42
N PHE A 151 15.59 13.91 -9.34
CA PHE A 151 16.48 14.65 -8.45
C PHE A 151 17.51 13.75 -7.76
N ALA A 152 17.15 12.51 -7.45
CA ALA A 152 18.07 11.50 -6.93
C ALA A 152 19.07 10.95 -7.98
N GLY A 153 18.96 11.35 -9.25
CA GLY A 153 19.85 10.91 -10.34
C GLY A 153 19.70 9.42 -10.68
N ARG A 154 18.58 8.78 -10.32
CA ARG A 154 18.38 7.32 -10.48
C ARG A 154 18.04 6.90 -11.91
N TYR A 155 17.70 7.84 -12.79
CA TYR A 155 17.50 7.57 -14.23
C TYR A 155 18.78 7.33 -15.01
N ALA A 156 19.96 7.38 -14.37
CA ALA A 156 21.24 7.15 -15.03
C ALA A 156 21.41 5.71 -15.58
N LYS A 157 20.53 4.76 -15.24
CA LYS A 157 20.59 3.40 -15.78
C LYS A 157 19.73 3.29 -17.05
N PRO A 158 20.30 2.83 -18.18
CA PRO A 158 19.53 2.63 -19.41
C PRO A 158 18.38 1.64 -19.16
N ILE A 159 17.22 1.93 -19.73
CA ILE A 159 16.05 1.05 -19.67
C ILE A 159 16.44 -0.30 -20.29
N GLN A 160 16.41 -1.35 -19.48
CA GLN A 160 16.66 -2.70 -19.95
C GLN A 160 15.39 -3.22 -20.64
N TRP A 161 15.34 -3.05 -21.95
CA TRP A 161 14.23 -3.51 -22.80
C TRP A 161 14.16 -5.04 -22.88
N LYS A 162 15.31 -5.72 -22.80
CA LYS A 162 15.39 -7.19 -22.79
C LYS A 162 15.23 -7.71 -21.35
N ARG A 163 13.99 -8.02 -20.96
CA ARG A 163 13.69 -8.72 -19.69
C ARG A 163 13.28 -10.17 -19.95
N PRO A 164 13.66 -11.13 -19.09
CA PRO A 164 13.21 -12.51 -19.23
C PRO A 164 11.68 -12.59 -19.26
N SER A 165 11.11 -13.37 -20.18
CA SER A 165 9.65 -13.54 -20.29
C SER A 165 9.02 -14.01 -18.97
N ARG A 166 9.73 -14.87 -18.22
CA ARG A 166 9.33 -15.33 -16.88
C ARG A 166 9.14 -14.20 -15.87
N MET A 167 9.96 -13.15 -15.97
CA MET A 167 9.86 -11.97 -15.11
C MET A 167 8.60 -11.17 -15.42
N THR A 168 8.29 -10.98 -16.71
CA THR A 168 7.08 -10.30 -17.17
C THR A 168 5.83 -11.07 -16.79
N ILE A 169 5.79 -12.38 -17.04
CA ILE A 169 4.66 -13.26 -16.67
C ILE A 169 4.46 -13.23 -15.14
N GLY A 170 5.54 -13.34 -14.36
CA GLY A 170 5.49 -13.25 -12.91
C GLY A 170 4.94 -11.90 -12.41
N ALA A 171 5.32 -10.80 -13.05
CA ALA A 171 4.80 -9.48 -12.72
C ALA A 171 3.31 -9.33 -13.05
N LEU A 172 2.86 -9.87 -14.19
CA LEU A 172 1.45 -9.85 -14.59
C LEU A 172 0.58 -10.67 -13.63
N ILE A 173 0.99 -11.91 -13.34
CA ILE A 173 0.29 -12.79 -12.38
C ILE A 173 0.28 -12.13 -10.99
N GLY A 174 1.41 -11.60 -10.53
CA GLY A 174 1.51 -10.89 -9.27
C GLY A 174 0.57 -9.67 -9.20
N GLY A 175 0.52 -8.86 -10.25
CA GLY A 175 -0.39 -7.73 -10.35
C GLY A 175 -1.86 -8.13 -10.31
N LEU A 176 -2.25 -9.19 -11.03
CA LEU A 176 -3.61 -9.74 -10.99
C LEU A 176 -3.98 -10.25 -9.59
N MET A 177 -3.07 -10.99 -8.94
CA MET A 177 -3.26 -11.47 -7.57
C MET A 177 -3.37 -10.31 -6.58
N MET A 178 -2.55 -9.26 -6.71
CA MET A 178 -2.63 -8.06 -5.87
C MET A 178 -3.97 -7.32 -6.05
N GLY A 179 -4.42 -7.16 -7.30
CA GLY A 179 -5.69 -6.52 -7.63
C GLY A 179 -6.88 -7.30 -7.07
N TYR A 180 -6.92 -8.60 -7.32
CA TYR A 180 -7.96 -9.51 -6.81
C TYR A 180 -7.96 -9.55 -5.28
N GLY A 181 -6.79 -9.79 -4.66
CA GLY A 181 -6.63 -9.88 -3.22
C GLY A 181 -7.03 -8.60 -2.50
N THR A 182 -6.70 -7.42 -3.03
CA THR A 182 -7.12 -6.14 -2.44
C THR A 182 -8.64 -5.99 -2.39
N ARG A 183 -9.37 -6.53 -3.38
CA ARG A 183 -10.85 -6.47 -3.38
C ARG A 183 -11.46 -7.40 -2.35
N LEU A 184 -10.92 -8.61 -2.22
CA LEU A 184 -11.36 -9.55 -1.18
C LEU A 184 -11.01 -9.04 0.22
N ALA A 185 -9.85 -8.42 0.38
CA ALA A 185 -9.35 -7.93 1.65
C ALA A 185 -9.81 -6.51 2.00
N PHE A 186 -10.61 -5.86 1.14
CA PHE A 186 -11.12 -4.49 1.31
C PHE A 186 -10.04 -3.41 1.55
N GLY A 187 -8.82 -3.61 1.06
CA GLY A 187 -7.78 -2.60 1.15
C GLY A 187 -6.38 -3.06 0.73
N CYS A 188 -5.50 -2.08 0.56
CA CYS A 188 -4.08 -2.25 0.25
C CYS A 188 -3.20 -1.89 1.46
N ASN A 189 -1.88 -1.91 1.29
CA ASN A 189 -0.92 -1.59 2.35
C ASN A 189 -1.15 -0.20 2.97
N ILE A 190 -1.54 0.82 2.20
CA ILE A 190 -1.77 2.16 2.75
C ILE A 190 -3.13 2.25 3.46
N GLY A 191 -4.17 1.66 2.86
CA GLY A 191 -5.53 1.72 3.40
C GLY A 191 -5.76 0.74 4.55
N ALA A 192 -5.52 -0.55 4.36
CA ALA A 192 -5.82 -1.58 5.35
C ALA A 192 -4.71 -1.72 6.41
N TYR A 193 -3.44 -1.71 6.00
CA TYR A 193 -2.33 -1.84 6.95
C TYR A 193 -2.04 -0.52 7.66
N PHE A 194 -1.56 0.49 6.95
CA PHE A 194 -1.13 1.75 7.58
C PHE A 194 -2.30 2.48 8.25
N SER A 195 -3.37 2.77 7.51
CA SER A 195 -4.50 3.50 8.06
C SER A 195 -5.39 2.66 8.97
N GLY A 196 -5.56 1.36 8.70
CA GLY A 196 -6.33 0.47 9.54
C GLY A 196 -5.70 0.27 10.91
N ILE A 197 -4.38 0.08 10.98
CA ILE A 197 -3.67 -0.03 12.25
C ILE A 197 -3.66 1.31 12.99
N ALA A 198 -3.46 2.44 12.29
CA ALA A 198 -3.51 3.78 12.88
C ALA A 198 -4.88 4.14 13.47
N SER A 199 -5.96 3.55 12.95
CA SER A 199 -7.33 3.70 13.46
C SER A 199 -7.74 2.65 14.50
N PHE A 200 -6.77 1.88 15.02
CA PHE A 200 -6.99 0.85 16.04
C PHE A 200 -7.99 -0.23 15.61
N SER A 201 -8.01 -0.53 14.30
CA SER A 201 -8.87 -1.54 13.71
C SER A 201 -8.24 -2.94 13.80
N VAL A 202 -9.01 -3.91 14.29
CA VAL A 202 -8.59 -5.32 14.31
C VAL A 202 -8.39 -5.86 12.89
N HIS A 203 -9.17 -5.36 11.92
CA HIS A 203 -9.04 -5.73 10.52
C HIS A 203 -7.62 -5.45 9.99
N GLY A 204 -7.00 -4.32 10.37
CA GLY A 204 -5.65 -3.98 9.94
C GLY A 204 -4.59 -4.97 10.42
N TRP A 205 -4.75 -5.49 11.64
CA TRP A 205 -3.86 -6.52 12.20
C TRP A 205 -4.05 -7.88 11.55
N ILE A 206 -5.30 -8.30 11.31
CA ILE A 206 -5.58 -9.55 10.59
C ILE A 206 -5.02 -9.45 9.16
N TRP A 207 -5.30 -8.34 8.48
CA TRP A 207 -4.78 -8.05 7.15
C TRP A 207 -3.24 -8.13 7.13
N PHE A 208 -2.56 -7.55 8.13
CA PHE A 208 -1.11 -7.62 8.26
C PHE A 208 -0.57 -9.04 8.29
N VAL A 209 -1.16 -9.92 9.12
CA VAL A 209 -0.70 -11.31 9.26
C VAL A 209 -0.78 -12.04 7.91
N PHE A 210 -1.92 -11.98 7.23
CA PHE A 210 -2.10 -12.65 5.95
C PHE A 210 -1.25 -12.03 4.83
N ALA A 211 -1.14 -10.70 4.80
CA ALA A 211 -0.27 -10.01 3.84
C ALA A 211 1.21 -10.33 4.06
N PHE A 212 1.65 -10.46 5.32
CA PHE A 212 3.01 -10.84 5.66
C PHE A 212 3.32 -12.28 5.26
N LEU A 213 2.43 -13.24 5.56
CA LEU A 213 2.54 -14.62 5.10
C LEU A 213 2.56 -14.72 3.57
N GLY A 214 1.66 -14.01 2.90
CA GLY A 214 1.65 -13.92 1.44
C GLY A 214 2.95 -13.33 0.88
N SER A 215 3.54 -12.35 1.55
CA SER A 215 4.82 -11.75 1.16
C SER A 215 5.97 -12.74 1.32
N ILE A 216 5.99 -13.57 2.37
CA ILE A 216 7.00 -14.64 2.54
C ILE A 216 6.92 -15.62 1.38
N ILE A 217 5.72 -16.06 1.01
CA ILE A 217 5.50 -16.95 -0.13
C ILE A 217 5.95 -16.27 -1.42
N GLY A 218 5.56 -15.01 -1.63
CA GLY A 218 5.96 -14.22 -2.80
C GLY A 218 7.48 -14.09 -2.94
N VAL A 219 8.19 -13.80 -1.85
CA VAL A 219 9.67 -13.74 -1.84
C VAL A 219 10.28 -15.10 -2.17
N LYS A 220 9.72 -16.19 -1.64
CA LYS A 220 10.18 -17.55 -1.97
C LYS A 220 9.94 -17.93 -3.43
N LEU A 221 8.91 -17.36 -4.07
CA LEU A 221 8.59 -17.59 -5.48
C LEU A 221 9.42 -16.73 -6.46
N ARG A 222 10.09 -15.66 -5.99
CA ARG A 222 10.88 -14.75 -6.84
C ARG A 222 11.90 -15.45 -7.75
N PRO A 223 12.68 -16.45 -7.30
CA PRO A 223 13.65 -17.14 -8.15
C PRO A 223 13.01 -17.84 -9.35
N TYR A 224 11.80 -18.39 -9.21
CA TYR A 224 11.07 -19.06 -10.30
C TYR A 224 10.64 -18.08 -11.39
N CYS A 225 10.39 -16.81 -11.02
CA CYS A 225 10.09 -15.74 -11.94
C CYS A 225 11.35 -15.01 -12.47
N ALA A 226 12.53 -15.62 -12.36
CA ALA A 226 13.81 -15.07 -12.82
C ALA A 226 14.22 -13.74 -12.17
N TYR A 227 13.69 -13.42 -10.97
CA TYR A 227 14.22 -12.35 -10.14
C TYR A 227 15.45 -12.85 -9.38
N LYS A 228 16.55 -12.10 -9.43
CA LYS A 228 17.73 -12.38 -8.58
C LYS A 228 17.40 -12.00 -7.12
N ASN A 229 17.83 -12.84 -6.19
CA ASN A 229 17.83 -12.55 -4.75
C ASN A 229 18.97 -11.60 -4.38
#